data_AF-A0A348FY23-F1
#
_entry.id   AF-A0A348FY23-F1
#
_cell.length_a   1.000
_cell.length_b   1.000
_cell.length_c   1.000
_cell.angle_alpha   90.00
_cell.angle_beta   90.00
_cell.angle_gamma   90.00
#
_symmetry.space_group_name_H-M   'P 1'
#
loop_
_entity.id
_entity.type
_entity.pdbx_description
1 polymer ?
#
loop_
_entity_poly.entity_id
_entity_poly.type
_entity_poly.pdbx_seq_one_letter_code
_entity_poly.pdbx_strand_id
1 'polypeptide(L)'
;MQSAQGLPFDFPPGPLPTTVSKGEFARLIGVTAGRVSQLITRGLPVEPNGRIHIERGRAWLRENVDPNRRRAMIEDAAPVLAPTSNPRAARAVAEAKLISLKADRLEGSLISRAAVLRAIEARARQERDAWIGWTNRVAAEIARITGADTAAVYALLDRMVREQLQALADMPAPDIITDHKPSP
;
A
#
# COMPACT_ATOMS: atom_id res chain seq x y z
N MET A 1 -12.93 -35.73 -84.61
CA MET A 1 -12.08 -34.53 -84.47
C MET A 1 -12.29 -34.01 -83.06
N GLN A 2 -11.30 -34.24 -82.19
CA GLN A 2 -10.39 -33.20 -81.67
C GLN A 2 -11.13 -32.21 -80.76
N SER A 3 -10.93 -32.32 -79.44
CA SER A 3 -9.88 -31.59 -78.69
C SER A 3 -10.46 -30.28 -78.14
N ALA A 4 -10.55 -30.16 -76.81
CA ALA A 4 -9.68 -29.28 -76.01
C ALA A 4 -10.02 -27.80 -76.25
N GLN A 5 -10.58 -27.04 -75.30
CA GLN A 5 -9.92 -26.42 -74.13
C GLN A 5 -11.01 -25.56 -73.48
N GLY A 6 -11.21 -25.56 -72.15
CA GLY A 6 -10.37 -24.80 -71.22
C GLY A 6 -11.04 -23.45 -70.93
N LEU A 7 -11.90 -23.38 -69.91
CA LEU A 7 -12.34 -22.10 -69.34
C LEU A 7 -11.11 -21.35 -68.82
N PRO A 8 -10.97 -20.04 -69.07
CA PRO A 8 -9.84 -19.26 -68.61
C PRO A 8 -10.08 -18.86 -67.15
N PHE A 9 -9.92 -19.80 -66.22
CA PHE A 9 -9.55 -19.44 -64.85
C PHE A 9 -8.03 -19.46 -64.78
N ASP A 10 -7.44 -18.40 -65.33
CA ASP A 10 -6.03 -18.11 -65.12
C ASP A 10 -5.89 -17.65 -63.66
N PHE A 11 -5.64 -18.61 -62.77
CA PHE A 11 -5.32 -18.37 -61.38
C PHE A 11 -3.81 -18.09 -61.35
N PRO A 12 -3.36 -16.84 -61.17
CA PRO A 12 -1.93 -16.59 -61.03
C PRO A 12 -1.42 -17.33 -59.78
N PRO A 13 -0.21 -17.94 -59.83
CA PRO A 13 0.38 -18.58 -58.66
C PRO A 13 0.52 -17.54 -57.56
N GLY A 14 -0.30 -17.67 -56.51
CA GLY A 14 -0.42 -16.63 -55.49
C GLY A 14 0.89 -16.38 -54.75
N PRO A 15 1.16 -15.12 -54.33
CA PRO A 15 2.10 -14.90 -53.24
C PRO A 15 1.46 -15.43 -51.94
N LEU A 16 2.27 -16.16 -51.17
CA LEU A 16 1.95 -16.94 -49.95
C LEU A 16 0.87 -16.30 -49.03
N PRO A 17 -0.05 -17.09 -48.42
CA PRO A 17 -1.09 -16.56 -47.55
C PRO A 17 -0.49 -16.03 -46.24
N THR A 18 -0.19 -14.73 -46.17
CA THR A 18 0.25 -14.04 -44.95
C THR A 18 -0.94 -13.75 -44.03
N THR A 19 -1.80 -14.76 -43.81
CA THR A 19 -2.95 -14.68 -42.90
C THR A 19 -2.59 -15.39 -41.60
N VAL A 20 -2.71 -14.67 -40.50
CA VAL A 20 -2.39 -15.18 -39.16
C VAL A 20 -3.65 -15.39 -38.35
N SER A 21 -3.55 -16.24 -37.33
CA SER A 21 -4.62 -16.37 -36.33
C SER A 21 -4.76 -15.07 -35.52
N LYS A 22 -5.93 -14.86 -34.89
CA LYS A 22 -6.18 -13.69 -34.05
C LYS A 22 -5.13 -13.52 -32.93
N GLY A 23 -4.71 -14.62 -32.32
CA GLY A 23 -3.73 -14.63 -31.23
C GLY A 23 -2.31 -14.33 -31.71
N GLU A 24 -1.95 -14.83 -32.88
CA GLU A 24 -0.65 -14.57 -33.50
C GLU A 24 -0.54 -13.13 -34.02
N PHE A 25 -1.63 -12.60 -34.58
CA PHE A 25 -1.74 -11.18 -34.90
C PHE A 25 -1.63 -10.31 -33.64
N ALA A 26 -2.28 -10.71 -32.54
CA ALA A 26 -2.22 -10.00 -31.27
C ALA A 26 -0.78 -9.89 -30.75
N ARG A 27 -0.03 -11.00 -30.81
CA ARG A 27 1.39 -11.05 -30.42
C ARG A 27 2.24 -10.16 -31.32
N LEU A 28 1.98 -10.15 -32.63
CA LEU A 28 2.74 -9.37 -33.60
C LEU A 28 2.58 -7.85 -33.41
N ILE A 29 1.41 -7.41 -32.91
CA ILE A 29 1.14 -5.99 -32.63
C ILE A 29 1.26 -5.63 -31.14
N GLY A 30 1.65 -6.58 -30.28
CA GLY A 30 1.89 -6.36 -28.86
C GLY A 30 0.64 -6.16 -27.99
N VAL A 31 -0.51 -6.74 -28.38
CA VAL A 31 -1.79 -6.63 -27.64
C VAL A 31 -2.37 -7.99 -27.28
N THR A 32 -3.42 -8.02 -26.47
CA THR A 32 -4.08 -9.28 -26.07
C THR A 32 -5.05 -9.80 -27.15
N ALA A 33 -5.28 -11.12 -27.19
CA ALA A 33 -6.18 -11.74 -28.16
C ALA A 33 -7.64 -11.26 -28.05
N GLY A 34 -8.12 -10.97 -26.84
CA GLY A 34 -9.45 -10.38 -26.61
C GLY A 34 -9.59 -8.99 -27.23
N ARG A 35 -8.51 -8.22 -27.27
CA ARG A 35 -8.50 -6.90 -27.90
C ARG A 35 -8.57 -6.98 -29.42
N VAL A 36 -7.90 -7.97 -30.03
CA VAL A 36 -8.04 -8.24 -31.47
C VAL A 36 -9.49 -8.58 -31.82
N SER A 37 -10.19 -9.35 -30.99
CA SER A 37 -11.62 -9.61 -31.19
C SER A 37 -12.49 -8.33 -31.16
N GLN A 38 -12.18 -7.37 -30.28
CA GLN A 38 -12.87 -6.07 -30.26
C GLN A 38 -12.59 -5.22 -31.51
N LEU A 39 -11.36 -5.29 -32.05
CA LEU A 39 -11.01 -4.59 -33.29
C LEU A 39 -11.76 -5.17 -34.50
N ILE A 40 -11.96 -6.49 -34.52
CA ILE A 40 -12.79 -7.16 -35.53
C ILE A 40 -14.22 -6.63 -35.49
N THR A 41 -14.81 -6.47 -34.30
CA THR A 41 -16.14 -5.86 -34.15
C THR A 41 -16.19 -4.42 -34.63
N ARG A 42 -15.07 -3.69 -34.58
CA ARG A 42 -14.94 -2.31 -35.08
C ARG A 42 -14.63 -2.23 -36.58
N GLY A 43 -14.61 -3.36 -37.29
CA GLY A 43 -14.44 -3.40 -38.74
C GLY A 43 -13.03 -3.72 -39.21
N LEU A 44 -12.16 -4.30 -38.35
CA LEU A 44 -10.89 -4.86 -38.82
C LEU A 44 -11.16 -5.90 -39.92
N PRO A 45 -10.53 -5.81 -41.10
CA PRO A 45 -10.77 -6.76 -42.19
C PRO A 45 -10.31 -8.17 -41.82
N VAL A 46 -11.25 -9.10 -41.74
CA VAL A 46 -11.00 -10.53 -41.48
C VAL A 46 -11.51 -11.33 -42.68
N GLU A 47 -10.81 -12.39 -43.02
CA GLU A 47 -11.29 -13.35 -44.01
C GLU A 47 -12.50 -14.15 -43.47
N PRO A 48 -13.31 -14.76 -44.36
CA PRO A 48 -14.45 -15.60 -43.96
C PRO A 48 -14.08 -16.80 -43.08
N ASN A 49 -12.82 -17.25 -43.14
CA ASN A 49 -12.25 -18.31 -42.30
C ASN A 49 -11.81 -17.84 -40.90
N GLY A 50 -11.97 -16.55 -40.57
CA GLY A 50 -11.60 -15.95 -39.29
C GLY A 50 -10.13 -15.58 -39.12
N ARG A 51 -9.30 -15.69 -40.18
CA ARG A 51 -7.88 -15.30 -40.18
C ARG A 51 -7.70 -13.84 -40.64
N ILE A 52 -6.64 -13.21 -40.15
CA ILE A 52 -6.37 -11.78 -40.38
C ILE A 52 -5.15 -11.65 -41.30
N HIS A 53 -5.29 -10.91 -42.39
CA HIS A 53 -4.13 -10.50 -43.19
C HIS A 53 -3.30 -9.49 -42.43
N ILE A 54 -2.02 -9.79 -42.23
CA ILE A 54 -1.12 -8.93 -41.44
C ILE A 54 -1.05 -7.52 -42.03
N GLU A 55 -0.84 -7.40 -43.33
CA GLU A 55 -0.65 -6.11 -44.00
C GLU A 55 -1.93 -5.27 -44.04
N ARG A 56 -3.07 -5.87 -44.39
CA ARG A 56 -4.36 -5.14 -44.39
C ARG A 56 -4.78 -4.75 -42.97
N GLY A 57 -4.55 -5.63 -41.99
CA GLY A 57 -4.83 -5.32 -40.59
C GLY A 57 -3.97 -4.17 -40.08
N ARG A 58 -2.67 -4.14 -40.41
CA ARG A 58 -1.78 -3.04 -40.03
C ARG A 58 -2.09 -1.74 -40.77
N ALA A 59 -2.51 -1.80 -42.04
CA ALA A 59 -2.95 -0.64 -42.81
C ALA A 59 -4.22 -0.03 -42.19
N TRP A 60 -5.24 -0.85 -41.91
CA TRP A 60 -6.46 -0.41 -41.26
C TRP A 60 -6.18 0.20 -39.87
N LEU A 61 -5.28 -0.40 -39.07
CA LEU A 61 -4.87 0.18 -37.78
C LEU A 61 -4.20 1.56 -37.92
N ARG A 62 -3.40 1.78 -38.98
CA ARG A 62 -2.77 3.08 -39.22
C ARG A 62 -3.79 4.15 -39.61
N GLU A 63 -4.81 3.76 -40.35
CA GLU A 63 -5.83 4.66 -40.88
C GLU A 63 -6.94 4.95 -39.85
N ASN A 64 -7.25 4.00 -38.97
CA ASN A 64 -8.45 4.05 -38.12
C ASN A 64 -8.12 4.15 -36.61
N VAL A 65 -6.85 4.12 -36.19
CA VAL A 65 -6.46 4.21 -34.77
C VAL A 65 -5.35 5.26 -34.53
N ASP A 66 -5.68 6.30 -33.76
CA ASP A 66 -4.78 7.43 -33.48
C ASP A 66 -3.43 7.01 -32.85
N PRO A 67 -2.29 7.64 -33.22
CA PRO A 67 -0.96 7.31 -32.70
C PRO A 67 -0.80 7.41 -31.17
N ASN A 68 -1.39 8.42 -30.54
CA ASN A 68 -1.36 8.57 -29.08
C ASN A 68 -2.25 7.56 -28.37
N ARG A 69 -3.38 7.18 -28.99
CA ARG A 69 -4.20 6.07 -28.48
C ARG A 69 -3.42 4.76 -28.58
N ARG A 70 -2.61 4.54 -29.62
CA ARG A 70 -1.75 3.34 -29.73
C ARG A 70 -0.73 3.21 -28.59
N ARG A 71 -0.08 4.30 -28.15
CA ARG A 71 0.87 4.28 -27.02
C ARG A 71 0.19 4.07 -25.67
N ALA A 72 -0.88 4.81 -25.40
CA ALA A 72 -1.68 4.63 -24.19
C ALA A 72 -2.27 3.19 -24.11
N MET A 73 -2.68 2.62 -25.25
CA MET A 73 -3.20 1.24 -25.34
C MET A 73 -2.16 0.14 -25.07
N ILE A 74 -0.86 0.42 -25.22
CA ILE A 74 0.22 -0.52 -24.84
C ILE A 74 0.45 -0.48 -23.32
N GLU A 75 0.30 0.69 -22.69
CA GLU A 75 0.39 0.85 -21.24
C GLU A 75 -0.85 0.32 -20.50
N ASP A 76 -2.05 0.46 -21.07
CA ASP A 76 -3.34 -0.01 -20.53
C ASP A 76 -3.53 -1.55 -20.56
N ALA A 77 -2.71 -2.25 -21.37
CA ALA A 77 -2.76 -3.72 -21.45
C ALA A 77 -1.91 -4.41 -20.38
N ALA A 78 -1.11 -3.67 -19.61
CA ALA A 78 -0.73 -4.10 -18.28
C ALA A 78 -1.97 -3.98 -17.38
N PRO A 79 -2.41 -5.04 -16.68
CA PRO A 79 -3.75 -5.06 -16.10
C PRO A 79 -3.86 -4.01 -14.99
N VAL A 80 -4.71 -3.00 -15.19
CA VAL A 80 -5.21 -2.11 -14.14
C VAL A 80 -6.69 -1.84 -14.40
N LEU A 81 -7.57 -2.43 -13.57
CA LEU A 81 -8.95 -1.98 -13.42
C LEU A 81 -9.07 -1.17 -12.12
N ALA A 82 -9.66 0.02 -12.26
CA ALA A 82 -10.34 0.87 -11.27
C ALA A 82 -9.53 1.89 -10.43
N PRO A 83 -10.16 3.02 -10.03
CA PRO A 83 -9.52 4.26 -9.65
C PRO A 83 -9.18 4.23 -8.16
N THR A 84 -7.93 3.98 -7.87
CA THR A 84 -7.35 4.10 -6.54
C THR A 84 -5.93 4.57 -6.77
N SER A 85 -5.44 5.53 -5.99
CA SER A 85 -4.03 5.95 -5.88
C SER A 85 -3.09 5.14 -6.76
N ASN A 86 -2.59 5.72 -7.86
CA ASN A 86 -1.71 5.04 -8.82
C ASN A 86 -0.79 4.07 -8.05
N PRO A 87 -0.89 2.75 -8.25
CA PRO A 87 -0.21 1.77 -7.40
C PRO A 87 1.31 1.97 -7.43
N ARG A 88 1.85 2.57 -8.50
CA ARG A 88 3.26 3.00 -8.56
C ARG A 88 3.54 4.18 -7.64
N ALA A 89 2.65 5.17 -7.59
CA ALA A 89 2.76 6.32 -6.68
C ALA A 89 2.59 5.89 -5.21
N ALA A 90 1.61 5.03 -4.90
CA ALA A 90 1.41 4.51 -3.54
C ALA A 90 2.64 3.70 -3.06
N ARG A 91 3.21 2.87 -3.94
CA ARG A 91 4.46 2.15 -3.66
C ARG A 91 5.65 3.09 -3.47
N ALA A 92 5.80 4.10 -4.33
CA ALA A 92 6.87 5.09 -4.20
C ALA A 92 6.78 5.88 -2.88
N VAL A 93 5.57 6.23 -2.44
CA VAL A 93 5.34 6.89 -1.14
C VAL A 93 5.67 5.95 0.02
N ALA A 94 5.25 4.69 -0.04
CA ALA A 94 5.57 3.70 1.00
C ALA A 94 7.08 3.42 1.07
N GLU A 95 7.75 3.35 -0.08
CA GLU A 95 9.19 3.14 -0.19
C GLU A 95 9.97 4.36 0.32
N ALA A 96 9.55 5.58 -0.04
CA ALA A 96 10.11 6.81 0.51
C ALA A 96 9.96 6.87 2.04
N LYS A 97 8.80 6.46 2.58
CA LYS A 97 8.56 6.38 4.02
C LYS A 97 9.46 5.34 4.70
N LEU A 98 9.67 4.18 4.08
CA LEU A 98 10.60 3.16 4.59
C LEU A 98 12.05 3.66 4.57
N ILE A 99 12.47 4.39 3.52
CA ILE A 99 13.80 4.97 3.41
C ILE A 99 14.00 6.04 4.50
N SER A 100 13.04 6.93 4.69
CA SER A 100 13.07 7.96 5.75
C SER A 100 13.15 7.32 7.14
N LEU A 101 12.29 6.35 7.47
CA LEU A 101 12.37 5.66 8.76
C LEU A 101 13.70 4.92 8.97
N LYS A 102 14.30 4.37 7.90
CA LYS A 102 15.64 3.77 7.97
C LYS A 102 16.73 4.82 8.19
N ALA A 103 16.63 5.97 7.54
CA ALA A 103 17.53 7.09 7.76
C ALA A 103 17.45 7.57 9.22
N ASP A 104 16.24 7.82 9.73
CA ASP A 104 16.01 8.21 11.13
C ASP A 104 16.53 7.16 12.12
N ARG A 105 16.40 5.86 11.78
CA ARG A 105 16.96 4.77 12.58
C ARG A 105 18.48 4.80 12.63
N LEU A 106 19.13 5.05 11.50
CA LEU A 106 20.58 5.14 11.38
C LEU A 106 21.12 6.40 12.05
N GLU A 107 20.34 7.48 12.05
CA GLU A 107 20.63 8.73 12.76
C GLU A 107 20.37 8.62 14.29
N GLY A 108 19.73 7.54 14.74
CA GLY A 108 19.44 7.30 16.16
C GLY A 108 18.18 8.02 16.68
N SER A 109 17.37 8.58 15.80
CA SER A 109 16.17 9.37 16.11
C SER A 109 14.92 8.53 16.40
N LEU A 110 14.94 7.22 16.12
CA LEU A 110 13.83 6.32 16.45
C LEU A 110 13.95 5.73 17.86
N ILE A 111 13.08 6.18 18.77
CA ILE A 111 12.98 5.58 20.11
C ILE A 111 12.04 4.36 20.04
N SER A 112 12.49 3.23 20.58
CA SER A 112 11.65 2.02 20.67
C SER A 112 10.47 2.27 21.62
N ARG A 113 9.24 2.22 21.09
CA ARG A 113 8.01 2.32 21.89
C ARG A 113 8.01 1.38 23.09
N ALA A 114 8.46 0.13 22.91
CA ALA A 114 8.54 -0.84 23.99
C ALA A 114 9.55 -0.43 25.07
N ALA A 115 10.68 0.18 24.68
CA ALA A 115 11.65 0.70 25.63
C ALA A 115 11.11 1.91 26.41
N VAL A 116 10.41 2.83 25.73
CA VAL A 116 9.76 3.99 26.36
C VAL A 116 8.73 3.55 27.37
N LEU A 117 7.81 2.65 27.01
CA LEU A 117 6.79 2.16 27.93
C LEU A 117 7.40 1.53 29.17
N ARG A 118 8.42 0.67 29.00
CA ARG A 118 9.14 0.08 30.15
C ARG A 118 9.81 1.13 31.03
N ALA A 119 10.41 2.15 30.43
CA ALA A 119 11.07 3.22 31.17
C ALA A 119 10.05 4.05 31.98
N ILE A 120 8.92 4.42 31.37
CA ILE A 120 7.83 5.15 32.04
C ILE A 120 7.25 4.32 33.17
N GLU A 121 6.94 3.04 32.93
CA GLU A 121 6.42 2.14 33.97
C GLU A 121 7.41 1.96 35.12
N ALA A 122 8.71 1.81 34.81
CA ALA A 122 9.74 1.69 35.83
C ALA A 122 9.83 2.96 36.69
N ARG A 123 9.76 4.14 36.05
CA ARG A 123 9.75 5.42 36.74
C ARG A 123 8.51 5.60 37.62
N ALA A 124 7.33 5.27 37.11
CA ALA A 124 6.09 5.34 37.88
C ALA A 124 6.11 4.42 39.11
N ARG A 125 6.63 3.18 38.96
CA ARG A 125 6.83 2.28 40.11
C ARG A 125 7.79 2.87 41.14
N GLN A 126 8.91 3.42 40.69
CA GLN A 126 9.89 4.05 41.58
C GLN A 126 9.27 5.21 42.38
N GLU A 127 8.46 6.04 41.73
CA GLU A 127 7.76 7.14 42.39
C GLU A 127 6.76 6.64 43.45
N ARG A 128 5.93 5.65 43.10
CA ARG A 128 5.00 5.01 44.03
C ARG A 128 5.72 4.44 45.25
N ASP A 129 6.79 3.69 45.03
CA ASP A 129 7.54 3.04 46.11
C ASP A 129 8.24 4.06 47.01
N ALA A 130 8.71 5.18 46.44
CA ALA A 130 9.28 6.28 47.21
C ALA A 130 8.24 6.94 48.13
N TRP A 131 7.01 7.16 47.66
CA TRP A 131 5.91 7.67 48.47
C TRP A 131 5.53 6.70 49.59
N ILE A 132 5.42 5.40 49.30
CA ILE A 132 5.13 4.39 50.32
C ILE A 132 6.25 4.36 51.37
N GLY A 133 7.52 4.31 50.97
CA GLY A 133 8.64 4.31 51.92
C GLY A 133 8.75 5.60 52.74
N TRP A 134 8.32 6.73 52.18
CA TRP A 134 8.28 8.02 52.88
C TRP A 134 7.30 8.01 54.07
N THR A 135 6.16 7.30 53.98
CA THR A 135 5.18 7.22 55.08
C THR A 135 5.77 6.67 56.36
N ASN A 136 6.59 5.62 56.28
CA ASN A 136 7.24 5.03 57.45
C ASN A 136 8.17 6.03 58.16
N ARG A 137 8.98 6.78 57.39
CA ARG A 137 9.89 7.79 57.94
C ARG A 137 9.14 8.95 58.59
N VAL A 138 8.09 9.44 57.95
CA VAL A 138 7.32 10.59 58.45
C VAL A 138 6.44 10.22 59.63
N ALA A 139 5.89 9.00 59.67
CA ALA A 139 5.12 8.53 60.80
C ALA A 139 5.93 8.54 62.10
N ALA A 140 7.18 8.06 62.05
CA ALA A 140 8.10 8.09 63.19
C ALA A 140 8.38 9.53 63.67
N GLU A 141 8.61 10.46 62.73
CA GLU A 141 8.89 11.85 63.08
C GLU A 141 7.68 12.58 63.65
N ILE A 142 6.48 12.38 63.08
CA ILE A 142 5.24 12.95 63.59
C ILE A 142 4.94 12.42 64.99
N ALA A 143 5.05 11.10 65.20
CA ALA A 143 4.83 10.49 66.50
C ALA A 143 5.80 11.04 67.56
N ARG A 144 7.07 11.24 67.19
CA ARG A 144 8.08 11.86 68.07
C ARG A 144 7.72 13.29 68.48
N ILE A 145 7.24 14.11 67.55
CA ILE A 145 6.91 15.52 67.81
C ILE A 145 5.61 15.65 68.61
N THR A 146 4.61 14.81 68.31
CA THR A 146 3.25 14.93 68.87
C THR A 146 3.01 14.05 70.09
N GLY A 147 3.87 13.06 70.35
CA GLY A 147 3.67 12.03 71.36
C GLY A 147 2.62 10.98 70.98
N ALA A 148 2.14 10.96 69.72
CA ALA A 148 1.15 10.00 69.24
C ALA A 148 1.74 8.59 69.06
N ASP A 149 0.87 7.58 69.02
CA ASP A 149 1.29 6.21 68.68
C ASP A 149 1.80 6.13 67.23
N THR A 150 3.03 5.63 67.06
CA THR A 150 3.68 5.56 65.75
C THR A 150 2.97 4.62 64.79
N ALA A 151 2.45 3.48 65.29
CA ALA A 151 1.76 2.51 64.46
C ALA A 151 0.43 3.07 63.94
N ALA A 152 -0.34 3.76 64.79
CA ALA A 152 -1.56 4.45 64.41
C ALA A 152 -1.30 5.56 63.37
N VAL A 153 -0.26 6.38 63.56
CA VAL A 153 0.11 7.44 62.61
C VAL A 153 0.52 6.83 61.26
N TYR A 154 1.33 5.77 61.27
CA TYR A 154 1.73 5.06 60.05
C TYR A 154 0.53 4.50 59.30
N ALA A 155 -0.37 3.79 59.99
CA ALA A 155 -1.54 3.18 59.37
C ALA A 155 -2.46 4.22 58.71
N LEU A 156 -2.64 5.38 59.35
CA LEU A 156 -3.41 6.48 58.79
C LEU A 156 -2.73 7.08 57.54
N LEU A 157 -1.42 7.37 57.62
CA LEU A 157 -0.66 7.93 56.51
C LEU A 157 -0.56 6.98 55.32
N ASP A 158 -0.28 5.70 55.55
CA ASP A 158 -0.20 4.68 54.49
C ASP A 158 -1.53 4.58 53.74
N ARG A 159 -2.66 4.55 54.46
CA ARG A 159 -4.00 4.58 53.84
C ARG A 159 -4.19 5.84 52.97
N MET A 160 -3.95 7.02 53.52
CA MET A 160 -4.17 8.29 52.79
C MET A 160 -3.26 8.43 51.56
N VAL A 161 -1.99 8.03 51.68
CA VAL A 161 -1.06 8.07 50.55
C VAL A 161 -1.46 7.08 49.47
N ARG A 162 -1.90 5.87 49.83
CA ARG A 162 -2.41 4.90 48.85
C ARG A 162 -3.67 5.38 48.15
N GLU A 163 -4.62 5.97 48.89
CA GLU A 163 -5.82 6.59 48.33
C GLU A 163 -5.46 7.69 47.33
N GLN A 164 -4.51 8.57 47.68
CA GLN A 164 -4.03 9.61 46.78
C GLN A 164 -3.34 9.03 45.53
N LEU A 165 -2.45 8.03 45.69
CA LEU A 165 -1.76 7.40 44.57
C LEU A 165 -2.76 6.70 43.63
N GLN A 166 -3.82 6.10 44.17
CA GLN A 166 -4.89 5.52 43.36
C GLN A 166 -5.66 6.60 42.59
N ALA A 167 -6.03 7.70 43.25
CA ALA A 167 -6.68 8.83 42.59
C ALA A 167 -5.82 9.42 41.46
N LEU A 168 -4.49 9.47 41.64
CA LEU A 168 -3.56 9.86 40.57
C LEU A 168 -3.53 8.86 39.42
N ALA A 169 -3.59 7.56 39.71
CA ALA A 169 -3.59 6.51 38.69
C ALA A 169 -4.89 6.47 37.88
N ASP A 170 -6.01 6.87 38.48
CA ASP A 170 -7.32 6.92 37.83
C ASP A 170 -7.49 8.19 36.96
N MET A 171 -6.61 9.19 37.10
CA MET A 171 -6.64 10.36 36.24
C MET A 171 -6.29 10.00 34.80
N PRO A 172 -7.06 10.50 33.81
CA PRO A 172 -6.77 10.24 32.41
C PRO A 172 -5.38 10.79 32.08
N ALA A 173 -4.60 10.01 31.31
CA ALA A 173 -3.35 10.49 30.78
C ALA A 173 -3.61 11.76 29.94
N PRO A 174 -2.75 12.79 30.05
CA PRO A 174 -2.88 13.97 29.21
C PRO A 174 -2.82 13.57 27.73
N ASP A 175 -3.58 14.24 26.88
CA ASP A 175 -3.50 14.05 25.42
C ASP A 175 -2.14 14.56 24.93
N ILE A 176 -1.17 13.65 24.87
CA ILE A 176 0.19 13.91 24.38
C ILE A 176 0.27 13.84 22.85
N ILE A 177 -0.85 13.55 22.18
CA ILE A 177 -0.94 13.29 20.74
C ILE A 177 -2.08 14.13 20.14
N THR A 178 -1.98 15.46 20.19
CA THR A 178 -2.68 16.28 19.20
C THR A 178 -1.81 16.35 17.94
N ASP A 179 -2.21 15.55 16.96
CA ASP A 179 -1.85 15.56 15.54
C ASP A 179 -0.76 16.56 15.11
N HIS A 180 0.48 16.08 14.94
CA HIS A 180 1.29 16.57 13.83
C HIS A 180 0.75 15.93 12.56
N LYS A 181 -0.40 16.42 12.09
CA LYS A 181 -0.88 16.16 10.74
C LYS A 181 0.20 16.72 9.79
N PRO A 182 0.87 15.89 8.97
CA PRO A 182 1.79 16.45 7.98
C PRO A 182 0.96 17.34 7.05
N SER A 183 1.33 18.63 6.99
CA SER A 183 0.74 19.57 6.06
C SER A 183 0.84 19.03 4.62
N PRO A 184 -0.21 19.26 3.79
CA PRO A 184 -0.27 18.74 2.41
C PRO A 184 0.85 19.27 1.52
#